data_AF-A0AAN9B1M5-F1
#
_entry.id   AF-A0AAN9B1M5-F1
#
_cell.length_a   1.000
_cell.length_b   1.000
_cell.length_c   1.000
_cell.angle_alpha   90.00
_cell.angle_beta   90.00
_cell.angle_gamma   90.00
#
_symmetry.space_group_name_H-M   'P 1'
#
loop_
_entity.id
_entity.type
_entity.pdbx_description
1 polymer ?
#
loop_
_entity_poly.entity_id
_entity_poly.type
_entity_poly.pdbx_seq_one_letter_code
_entity_poly.pdbx_strand_id
1 'polypeptide(L)'
;MVPPTLTKYGRCALIFVCLLVAPPLFSWLSSLASPTQVVLDLHGMELPALYKHALRNGDGSIDLTINIPAAADVLKRLQERQLKIKYNLTVLSRSDDLHGAPSNASHNEQEEEEEEEHKTYYPVTMDSPYVINSPGVCRGVHPLHVLVLVHTSTGNFQKRRLIRETWANQNLMTSRNLRLIFVLGLTPNATAQMLIENERVVYGDLIQGKFKDSYHNLTHKGVLAYRWIHQHCPQAQLIVKVDDDVFINPFHLHNVYYPRYSKANRTIACHVRPKDTSPIARKSSKWTVQEYEFRGFRYFPFQYCNGYVVIITPDIVKAMYQAAYTTPFFWVDDVYLYGMLPAKVGKVTYVNIRGNLTLHMPTGLKCFGKPICNLFASSVWKESAFHQMWQLLLANISPSVKPVINPVYLVT
;
A
#
# COMPACT_ATOMS: atom_id res chain seq x y z
N MET A 1 -10.89 29.71 -3.90
CA MET A 1 -11.33 28.63 -2.98
C MET A 1 -11.65 27.40 -3.82
N VAL A 2 -11.07 26.24 -3.48
CA VAL A 2 -11.37 24.95 -4.12
C VAL A 2 -12.57 24.31 -3.41
N PRO A 3 -13.52 23.65 -4.10
CA PRO A 3 -14.62 22.95 -3.44
C PRO A 3 -14.09 21.77 -2.56
N PRO A 4 -14.62 21.58 -1.34
CA PRO A 4 -14.11 20.55 -0.42
C PRO A 4 -14.49 19.13 -0.88
N THR A 5 -13.48 18.26 -1.02
CA THR A 5 -13.65 16.85 -1.35
C THR A 5 -13.86 16.00 -0.10
N LEU A 6 -15.12 15.72 0.24
CA LEU A 6 -15.49 14.85 1.35
C LEU A 6 -15.08 13.40 1.04
N THR A 7 -14.06 12.86 1.73
CA THR A 7 -13.55 11.50 1.44
C THR A 7 -13.89 10.56 2.60
N LYS A 8 -14.71 9.54 2.31
CA LYS A 8 -15.31 8.65 3.33
C LYS A 8 -14.42 7.46 3.67
N TYR A 9 -13.57 7.63 4.68
CA TYR A 9 -12.67 6.60 5.20
C TYR A 9 -13.25 5.90 6.45
N GLY A 10 -14.07 4.86 6.23
CA GLY A 10 -14.58 4.00 7.31
C GLY A 10 -15.56 4.69 8.26
N ARG A 11 -15.39 4.50 9.58
CA ARG A 11 -16.13 5.23 10.64
C ARG A 11 -15.57 6.63 10.91
N CYS A 12 -15.00 7.29 9.91
CA CYS A 12 -14.63 8.70 9.94
C CYS A 12 -14.94 9.34 8.57
N ALA A 13 -15.23 10.63 8.60
CA ALA A 13 -15.18 11.47 7.41
C ALA A 13 -13.95 12.36 7.50
N LEU A 14 -13.10 12.36 6.47
CA LEU A 14 -12.12 13.43 6.30
C LEU A 14 -12.79 14.56 5.50
N ILE A 15 -12.72 15.76 6.05
CA ILE A 15 -13.08 16.99 5.37
C ILE A 15 -11.80 17.80 5.20
N PHE A 16 -11.34 17.95 3.96
CA PHE A 16 -10.27 18.88 3.65
C PHE A 16 -10.86 20.29 3.55
N VAL A 17 -10.40 21.19 4.42
CA VAL A 17 -10.75 22.61 4.39
C VAL A 17 -9.46 23.40 4.16
N CYS A 18 -9.24 23.79 2.91
CA CYS A 18 -8.09 24.60 2.50
C CYS A 18 -8.40 26.08 2.82
N LEU A 19 -7.66 26.68 3.74
CA LEU A 19 -7.90 28.04 4.24
C LEU A 19 -6.71 28.97 3.97
N LEU A 20 -7.00 30.20 3.56
CA LEU A 20 -6.06 31.31 3.67
C LEU A 20 -6.13 31.83 5.11
N VAL A 21 -5.17 31.41 5.94
CA VAL A 21 -5.14 31.71 7.37
C VAL A 21 -4.08 32.78 7.66
N ALA A 22 -4.45 33.82 8.42
CA ALA A 22 -3.53 34.87 8.81
C ALA A 22 -2.34 34.32 9.64
N PRO A 23 -1.11 34.87 9.51
CA PRO A 23 0.07 34.38 10.21
C PRO A 23 -0.07 34.08 11.71
N PRO A 24 -0.70 34.93 12.55
CA PRO A 24 -0.81 34.64 13.99
C PRO A 24 -1.65 33.39 14.31
N LEU A 25 -2.69 33.10 13.52
CA LEU A 25 -3.49 31.88 13.70
C LEU A 25 -2.69 30.63 13.28
N PHE A 26 -1.83 30.72 12.26
CA PHE A 26 -0.97 29.62 11.86
C PHE A 26 0.07 29.28 12.95
N SER A 27 0.70 30.28 13.58
CA SER A 27 1.58 30.06 14.72
C SER A 27 0.85 29.42 15.91
N TRP A 28 -0.42 29.74 16.14
CA TRP A 28 -1.23 29.08 17.15
C TRP A 28 -1.54 27.62 16.77
N LEU A 29 -2.08 27.36 15.58
CA LEU A 29 -2.42 26.02 15.08
C LEU A 29 -1.20 25.08 15.03
N SER A 30 -0.03 25.57 14.62
CA SER A 30 1.21 24.80 14.59
C SER A 30 1.84 24.58 15.98
N SER A 31 1.43 25.35 17.00
CA SER A 31 1.83 25.12 18.40
C SER A 31 0.97 24.07 19.14
N LEU A 32 -0.16 23.65 18.56
CA LEU A 32 -1.06 22.67 19.18
C LEU A 32 -0.43 21.26 19.20
N ALA A 33 -0.45 20.62 20.38
CA ALA A 33 0.12 19.29 20.57
C ALA A 33 -0.71 18.21 19.86
N SER A 34 -0.16 17.63 18.78
CA SER A 34 -0.84 16.58 18.02
C SER A 34 -0.91 15.25 18.80
N PRO A 35 -2.10 14.61 18.93
CA PRO A 35 -3.41 15.06 18.46
C PRO A 35 -4.17 15.90 19.52
N THR A 36 -4.76 17.02 19.11
CA THR A 36 -5.57 17.88 19.99
C THR A 36 -7.07 17.65 19.74
N GLN A 37 -7.90 17.58 20.78
CA GLN A 37 -9.35 17.67 20.60
C GLN A 37 -9.77 19.10 20.29
N VAL A 38 -10.61 19.28 19.28
CA VAL A 38 -11.14 20.57 18.83
C VAL A 38 -12.63 20.43 18.55
N VAL A 39 -13.37 21.54 18.57
CA VAL A 39 -14.76 21.59 18.11
C VAL A 39 -14.79 22.27 16.74
N LEU A 40 -15.42 21.64 15.76
CA LEU A 40 -15.71 22.23 14.46
C LEU A 40 -17.17 22.68 14.44
N ASP A 41 -17.43 23.98 14.33
CA ASP A 41 -18.77 24.47 13.96
C ASP A 41 -18.97 24.38 12.43
N LEU A 42 -20.02 23.67 12.01
CA LEU A 42 -20.50 23.62 10.63
C LEU A 42 -21.93 24.16 10.53
N HIS A 43 -22.08 25.49 10.51
CA HIS A 43 -23.36 26.22 10.45
C HIS A 43 -24.28 25.95 11.65
N GLY A 44 -23.81 26.26 12.86
CA GLY A 44 -24.53 26.01 14.11
C GLY A 44 -24.60 24.53 14.49
N MET A 45 -23.58 23.76 14.09
CA MET A 45 -23.44 22.34 14.41
C MET A 45 -22.03 22.10 14.93
N GLU A 46 -21.88 22.16 16.25
CA GLU A 46 -20.65 21.80 16.94
C GLU A 46 -20.38 20.30 16.84
N LEU A 47 -19.26 19.94 16.20
CA LEU A 47 -18.80 18.56 16.06
C LEU A 47 -17.49 18.37 16.83
N PRO A 48 -17.43 17.45 17.82
CA PRO A 48 -16.17 17.09 18.44
C PRO A 48 -15.29 16.38 17.41
N ALA A 49 -14.09 16.90 17.20
CA ALA A 49 -13.15 16.44 16.18
C ALA A 49 -11.73 16.39 16.74
N LEU A 50 -10.83 15.70 16.04
CA LEU A 50 -9.46 15.48 16.47
C LEU A 50 -8.49 16.10 15.47
N TYR A 51 -7.97 17.29 15.80
CA TYR A 51 -6.93 17.97 15.03
C TYR A 51 -5.65 17.13 15.02
N LYS A 52 -5.07 16.98 13.83
CA LYS A 52 -3.83 16.22 13.62
C LYS A 52 -2.65 17.13 13.30
N HIS A 53 -2.76 18.00 12.30
CA HIS A 53 -1.72 18.95 11.96
C HIS A 53 -2.23 20.00 10.96
N ALA A 54 -1.41 21.04 10.75
CA ALA A 54 -1.54 22.03 9.71
C ALA A 54 -0.28 22.00 8.82
N LEU A 55 -0.45 22.05 7.50
CA LEU A 55 0.64 22.30 6.55
C LEU A 55 0.46 23.69 5.94
N ARG A 56 1.56 24.39 5.68
CA ARG A 56 1.55 25.65 4.92
C ARG A 56 2.14 25.41 3.54
N ASN A 57 1.35 25.70 2.51
CA ASN A 57 1.69 25.51 1.11
C ASN A 57 2.54 26.68 0.58
N GLY A 58 3.15 26.48 -0.60
CA GLY A 58 4.04 27.46 -1.24
C GLY A 58 3.33 28.74 -1.69
N ASP A 59 2.01 28.69 -1.92
CA ASP A 59 1.15 29.85 -2.21
C ASP A 59 0.73 30.61 -0.94
N GLY A 60 1.07 30.09 0.24
CA GLY A 60 0.70 30.63 1.54
C GLY A 60 -0.66 30.17 2.08
N SER A 61 -1.39 29.32 1.34
CA SER A 61 -2.56 28.60 1.87
C SER A 61 -2.16 27.58 2.94
N ILE A 62 -3.12 27.19 3.78
CA ILE A 62 -2.92 26.23 4.87
C ILE A 62 -3.97 25.12 4.80
N ASP A 63 -3.48 23.89 4.77
CA ASP A 63 -4.30 22.67 4.81
C ASP A 63 -4.35 22.13 6.24
N LEU A 64 -5.57 21.86 6.71
CA LEU A 64 -5.84 21.35 8.05
C LEU A 64 -6.31 19.89 7.99
N THR A 65 -5.57 18.98 8.62
CA THR A 65 -6.00 17.59 8.78
C THR A 65 -6.72 17.43 10.12
N ILE A 66 -8.02 17.14 10.05
CA ILE A 66 -8.89 16.96 11.21
C ILE A 66 -9.74 15.70 11.00
N ASN A 67 -9.73 14.79 11.99
CA ASN A 67 -10.56 13.59 11.96
C ASN A 67 -11.91 13.88 12.65
N ILE A 68 -13.02 13.70 11.94
CA ILE A 68 -14.37 13.75 12.52
C ILE A 68 -14.86 12.32 12.79
N PRO A 69 -15.19 11.95 14.04
CA PRO A 69 -15.79 10.65 14.37
C PRO A 69 -17.14 10.48 13.65
N ALA A 70 -17.35 9.37 12.94
CA ALA A 70 -18.63 9.14 12.26
C ALA A 70 -19.70 8.64 13.24
N ALA A 71 -20.34 9.58 13.95
CA ALA A 71 -21.73 9.39 14.33
C ALA A 71 -22.57 9.29 13.05
N ALA A 72 -23.33 8.20 12.90
CA ALA A 72 -24.17 7.98 11.70
C ALA A 72 -25.15 9.13 11.46
N ASP A 73 -25.66 9.70 12.56
CA ASP A 73 -26.55 10.87 12.58
C ASP A 73 -25.95 12.12 11.93
N VAL A 74 -24.64 12.37 12.10
CA VAL A 74 -23.99 13.57 11.55
C VAL A 74 -23.91 13.48 10.02
N LEU A 75 -23.48 12.33 9.50
CA LEU A 75 -23.47 12.08 8.06
C LEU A 75 -24.89 12.12 7.47
N LYS A 76 -25.89 11.56 8.18
CA LYS A 76 -27.30 11.57 7.76
C LYS A 76 -27.84 13.00 7.65
N ARG A 77 -27.67 13.82 8.71
CA ARG A 77 -28.12 15.23 8.77
C ARG A 77 -27.43 16.12 7.71
N LEU A 78 -26.15 15.85 7.40
CA LEU A 78 -25.42 16.53 6.33
C LEU A 78 -25.96 16.19 4.93
N GLN A 79 -26.39 14.94 4.70
CA GLN A 79 -27.00 14.53 3.43
C GLN A 79 -28.46 15.01 3.29
N GLU A 80 -29.26 14.93 4.35
CA GLU A 80 -30.69 15.29 4.37
C GLU A 80 -30.95 16.77 4.05
N ARG A 81 -30.00 17.67 4.33
CA ARG A 81 -30.14 19.12 4.07
C ARG A 81 -29.81 19.57 2.62
N GLN A 82 -29.40 18.68 1.71
CA GLN A 82 -28.96 19.01 0.33
C GLN A 82 -28.03 20.24 0.21
N LEU A 83 -27.11 20.42 1.16
CA LEU A 83 -26.28 21.62 1.22
C LEU A 83 -25.28 21.67 0.06
N LYS A 84 -25.53 22.57 -0.92
CA LYS A 84 -24.44 23.22 -1.68
C LYS A 84 -23.65 24.06 -0.67
N ILE A 85 -22.61 23.49 -0.07
CA ILE A 85 -21.99 24.04 1.15
C ILE A 85 -21.20 25.33 0.88
N LYS A 86 -21.89 26.47 0.85
CA LYS A 86 -21.33 27.76 1.23
C LYS A 86 -21.35 27.84 2.76
N TYR A 87 -20.20 27.68 3.41
CA TYR A 87 -20.02 27.99 4.82
C TYR A 87 -19.58 29.45 4.98
N ASN A 88 -20.20 30.16 5.92
CA ASN A 88 -19.69 31.43 6.44
C ASN A 88 -19.09 31.12 7.81
N LEU A 89 -17.77 31.20 7.97
CA LEU A 89 -17.20 31.32 9.31
C LEU A 89 -17.30 32.79 9.73
N THR A 90 -18.10 33.05 10.76
CA THR A 90 -18.38 34.41 11.23
C THR A 90 -17.21 34.91 12.09
N VAL A 91 -16.24 35.59 11.46
CA VAL A 91 -15.21 36.35 12.17
C VAL A 91 -15.75 37.75 12.48
N LEU A 92 -15.59 38.21 13.72
CA LEU A 92 -16.16 39.46 14.20
C LEU A 92 -15.37 40.69 13.70
N SER A 93 -15.93 41.38 12.69
CA SER A 93 -15.66 42.79 12.33
C SER A 93 -14.29 43.10 11.69
N ARG A 94 -14.12 44.04 10.74
CA ARG A 94 -15.07 44.76 9.85
C ARG A 94 -14.30 45.36 8.65
N SER A 95 -14.95 45.44 7.50
CA SER A 95 -14.77 46.42 6.39
C SER A 95 -13.44 46.57 5.65
N ASP A 96 -13.38 46.91 4.34
CA ASP A 96 -14.17 46.72 3.08
C ASP A 96 -13.18 47.24 1.95
N ASP A 97 -13.38 47.37 0.62
CA ASP A 97 -14.43 47.12 -0.39
C ASP A 97 -13.76 47.02 -1.81
N LEU A 98 -14.51 46.67 -2.88
CA LEU A 98 -14.23 46.88 -4.34
C LEU A 98 -13.06 46.09 -4.98
N HIS A 99 -13.02 45.71 -6.27
CA HIS A 99 -13.97 45.63 -7.42
C HIS A 99 -13.54 44.38 -8.27
N GLY A 100 -14.42 43.65 -8.97
CA GLY A 100 -14.73 43.91 -10.39
C GLY A 100 -14.65 42.63 -11.26
N ALA A 101 -15.30 42.60 -12.42
CA ALA A 101 -15.41 41.47 -13.38
C ALA A 101 -15.64 42.03 -14.83
N PRO A 102 -15.82 41.27 -15.94
CA PRO A 102 -16.02 39.81 -16.07
C PRO A 102 -15.44 39.07 -17.34
N SER A 103 -15.67 37.75 -17.37
CA SER A 103 -16.09 36.92 -18.55
C SER A 103 -15.11 36.41 -19.63
N ASN A 104 -15.43 35.18 -20.08
CA ASN A 104 -15.24 34.53 -21.39
C ASN A 104 -13.84 34.20 -21.93
N ALA A 105 -13.55 32.90 -22.00
CA ALA A 105 -13.43 32.19 -23.27
C ALA A 105 -13.80 30.69 -23.09
N SER A 106 -14.33 30.07 -24.14
CA SER A 106 -14.55 28.61 -24.23
C SER A 106 -13.49 27.99 -25.13
N HIS A 107 -12.92 26.84 -24.75
CA HIS A 107 -12.40 25.87 -25.72
C HIS A 107 -12.84 24.47 -25.33
N ASN A 108 -13.09 23.65 -26.34
CA ASN A 108 -13.57 22.28 -26.23
C ASN A 108 -12.76 21.45 -27.22
N GLU A 109 -11.68 20.84 -26.72
CA GLU A 109 -10.80 19.96 -27.49
C GLU A 109 -10.69 18.60 -26.80
N GLN A 110 -10.68 17.55 -27.62
CA GLN A 110 -10.58 16.16 -27.19
C GLN A 110 -9.15 15.70 -27.44
N GLU A 111 -8.36 15.54 -26.39
CA GLU A 111 -7.06 14.89 -26.48
C GLU A 111 -7.14 13.51 -25.80
N GLU A 112 -7.23 12.47 -26.62
CA GLU A 112 -7.05 11.08 -26.19
C GLU A 112 -5.54 10.83 -26.02
N GLU A 113 -4.97 11.24 -24.87
CA GLU A 113 -3.61 10.87 -24.49
C GLU A 113 -3.50 9.36 -24.21
N GLU A 114 -3.26 8.56 -25.24
CA GLU A 114 -2.54 7.30 -25.07
C GLU A 114 -1.10 7.61 -24.62
N GLU A 115 -0.89 7.79 -23.31
CA GLU A 115 0.44 7.91 -22.70
C GLU A 115 1.31 6.70 -23.10
N GLU A 116 2.18 6.87 -24.11
CA GLU A 116 3.11 5.84 -24.53
C GLU A 116 4.01 5.45 -23.33
N GLU A 117 3.85 4.23 -22.81
CA GLU A 117 4.45 3.82 -21.53
C GLU A 117 5.97 3.67 -21.67
N HIS A 118 6.69 4.80 -21.57
CA HIS A 118 8.11 4.91 -21.86
C HIS A 118 8.95 3.95 -21.01
N LYS A 119 9.34 2.84 -21.64
CA LYS A 119 10.07 1.75 -20.98
C LYS A 119 11.43 2.25 -20.49
N THR A 120 11.77 1.91 -19.25
CA THR A 120 13.03 2.27 -18.62
C THR A 120 13.96 1.06 -18.62
N TYR A 121 15.13 1.19 -19.25
CA TYR A 121 16.00 0.05 -19.59
C TYR A 121 16.98 -0.37 -18.47
N TYR A 122 16.86 0.23 -17.28
CA TYR A 122 17.69 -0.03 -16.11
C TYR A 122 16.89 0.29 -14.84
N PRO A 123 17.10 -0.42 -13.72
CA PRO A 123 16.31 -0.21 -12.51
C PRO A 123 16.65 1.13 -11.81
N VAL A 124 15.87 2.17 -12.10
CA VAL A 124 16.09 3.55 -11.60
C VAL A 124 16.02 3.66 -10.07
N THR A 125 15.44 2.65 -9.41
CA THR A 125 15.31 2.55 -7.94
C THR A 125 16.54 2.01 -7.23
N MET A 126 17.64 1.74 -7.93
CA MET A 126 18.92 1.43 -7.29
C MET A 126 19.46 2.64 -6.51
N ASP A 127 19.65 3.79 -7.16
CA ASP A 127 20.36 4.92 -6.51
C ASP A 127 19.50 6.19 -6.34
N SER A 128 18.28 6.24 -6.90
CA SER A 128 17.37 7.39 -6.74
C SER A 128 16.86 7.55 -5.30
N PRO A 129 16.69 8.78 -4.77
CA PRO A 129 16.16 8.99 -3.42
C PRO A 129 14.75 8.43 -3.27
N TYR A 130 14.43 7.95 -2.06
CA TYR A 130 13.05 7.66 -1.68
C TYR A 130 12.24 8.96 -1.67
N VAL A 131 11.08 8.96 -2.32
CA VAL A 131 10.10 10.05 -2.24
C VAL A 131 9.43 10.01 -0.88
N ILE A 132 9.00 8.80 -0.48
CA ILE A 132 8.54 8.47 0.87
C ILE A 132 9.41 7.34 1.41
N ASN A 133 9.93 7.54 2.62
CA ASN A 133 10.66 6.52 3.37
C ASN A 133 10.09 6.39 4.79
N SER A 134 9.98 5.15 5.26
CA SER A 134 9.44 4.77 6.57
C SER A 134 10.42 3.90 7.38
N PRO A 135 11.66 4.36 7.66
CA PRO A 135 12.67 3.56 8.36
C PRO A 135 12.30 3.28 9.84
N GLY A 136 11.21 3.86 10.35
CA GLY A 136 10.63 3.54 11.65
C GLY A 136 10.02 2.13 11.73
N VAL A 137 9.56 1.55 10.61
CA VAL A 137 8.84 0.26 10.58
C VAL A 137 9.59 -0.88 11.27
N CYS A 138 10.91 -0.97 11.08
CA CYS A 138 11.76 -2.00 11.70
C CYS A 138 12.62 -1.48 12.88
N ARG A 139 12.65 -0.17 13.13
CA ARG A 139 13.56 0.45 14.12
C ARG A 139 13.27 -0.04 15.53
N GLY A 140 14.28 -0.56 16.21
CA GLY A 140 14.18 -1.04 17.60
C GLY A 140 13.41 -2.36 17.77
N VAL A 141 13.02 -3.04 16.67
CA VAL A 141 12.24 -4.28 16.73
C VAL A 141 13.18 -5.49 16.71
N HIS A 142 13.43 -6.08 17.88
CA HIS A 142 14.31 -7.23 18.05
C HIS A 142 13.69 -8.29 18.99
N PRO A 143 13.51 -9.55 18.56
CA PRO A 143 13.65 -10.05 17.18
C PRO A 143 12.52 -9.54 16.27
N LEU A 144 12.79 -9.44 14.97
CA LEU A 144 11.77 -9.20 13.94
C LEU A 144 11.57 -10.50 13.15
N HIS A 145 10.46 -11.20 13.40
CA HIS A 145 10.19 -12.52 12.82
C HIS A 145 9.96 -12.46 11.32
N VAL A 146 9.11 -11.52 10.86
CA VAL A 146 8.79 -11.36 9.43
C VAL A 146 8.57 -9.90 9.06
N LEU A 147 9.14 -9.46 7.94
CA LEU A 147 8.68 -8.27 7.21
C LEU A 147 7.78 -8.70 6.04
N VAL A 148 6.55 -8.21 6.02
CA VAL A 148 5.61 -8.34 4.90
C VAL A 148 5.65 -7.07 4.06
N LEU A 149 5.92 -7.22 2.76
CA LEU A 149 5.90 -6.13 1.80
C LEU A 149 4.73 -6.33 0.84
N VAL A 150 3.86 -5.33 0.73
CA VAL A 150 2.72 -5.36 -0.18
C VAL A 150 3.00 -4.48 -1.39
N HIS A 151 3.09 -5.08 -2.57
CA HIS A 151 3.09 -4.34 -3.83
C HIS A 151 1.66 -3.86 -4.12
N THR A 152 1.48 -2.55 -4.28
CA THR A 152 0.17 -1.91 -4.40
C THR A 152 0.23 -0.74 -5.37
N SER A 153 -0.86 -0.41 -6.06
CA SER A 153 -0.93 0.80 -6.90
C SER A 153 -1.22 2.04 -6.05
N THR A 154 -0.74 3.20 -6.45
CA THR A 154 -0.96 4.51 -5.81
C THR A 154 -2.44 4.74 -5.44
N GLY A 155 -3.35 4.52 -6.38
CA GLY A 155 -4.81 4.67 -6.17
C GLY A 155 -5.49 3.62 -5.29
N ASN A 156 -4.81 2.52 -4.91
CA ASN A 156 -5.42 1.39 -4.20
C ASN A 156 -5.54 1.61 -2.66
N PHE A 157 -5.88 2.83 -2.23
CA PHE A 157 -6.06 3.21 -0.82
C PHE A 157 -6.98 2.26 -0.06
N GLN A 158 -8.12 1.91 -0.65
CA GLN A 158 -9.12 1.05 -0.02
C GLN A 158 -8.61 -0.39 0.16
N LYS A 159 -7.81 -0.94 -0.78
CA LYS A 159 -7.12 -2.22 -0.57
C LYS A 159 -6.09 -2.16 0.56
N ARG A 160 -5.23 -1.12 0.59
CA ARG A 160 -4.25 -0.92 1.68
C ARG A 160 -4.97 -0.85 3.04
N ARG A 161 -6.06 -0.10 3.11
CA ARG A 161 -6.95 -0.03 4.29
C ARG A 161 -7.53 -1.39 4.66
N LEU A 162 -8.12 -2.14 3.72
CA LEU A 162 -8.67 -3.48 3.98
C LEU A 162 -7.62 -4.46 4.50
N ILE A 163 -6.38 -4.38 4.01
CA ILE A 163 -5.24 -5.18 4.50
C ILE A 163 -4.91 -4.82 5.96
N ARG A 164 -4.82 -3.52 6.30
CA ARG A 164 -4.63 -3.04 7.69
C ARG A 164 -5.81 -3.35 8.61
N GLU A 165 -7.04 -3.38 8.09
CA GLU A 165 -8.26 -3.67 8.88
C GLU A 165 -8.54 -5.18 9.05
N THR A 166 -7.84 -6.04 8.29
CA THR A 166 -8.02 -7.51 8.33
C THR A 166 -6.73 -8.25 8.67
N TRP A 167 -6.15 -8.97 7.71
CA TRP A 167 -5.10 -9.97 7.97
C TRP A 167 -3.75 -9.38 8.39
N ALA A 168 -3.50 -8.10 8.11
CA ALA A 168 -2.29 -7.39 8.53
C ALA A 168 -2.56 -6.37 9.66
N ASN A 169 -3.59 -6.59 10.47
CA ASN A 169 -3.92 -5.71 11.60
C ASN A 169 -2.71 -5.40 12.50
N GLN A 170 -2.47 -4.12 12.77
CA GLN A 170 -1.26 -3.63 13.45
C GLN A 170 -1.01 -4.31 14.80
N ASN A 171 -2.05 -4.61 15.58
CA ASN A 171 -1.91 -5.24 16.90
C ASN A 171 -1.59 -6.73 16.77
N LEU A 172 -2.21 -7.43 15.81
CA LEU A 172 -1.89 -8.81 15.47
C LEU A 172 -0.46 -8.97 14.92
N MET A 173 -0.04 -8.03 14.06
CA MET A 173 1.31 -8.00 13.50
C MET A 173 2.34 -7.72 14.62
N THR A 174 2.10 -6.71 15.44
CA THR A 174 3.02 -6.29 16.51
C THR A 174 3.18 -7.36 17.58
N SER A 175 2.09 -7.97 18.05
CA SER A 175 2.11 -9.07 19.04
C SER A 175 2.77 -10.37 18.56
N ARG A 176 3.12 -10.46 17.26
CA ARG A 176 3.77 -11.61 16.62
C ARG A 176 5.14 -11.28 16.04
N ASN A 177 5.72 -10.12 16.39
CA ASN A 177 6.96 -9.60 15.82
C ASN A 177 6.95 -9.59 14.28
N LEU A 178 5.80 -9.27 13.69
CA LEU A 178 5.62 -9.05 12.25
C LEU A 178 5.59 -7.54 11.98
N ARG A 179 5.99 -7.13 10.77
CA ARG A 179 5.83 -5.77 10.27
C ARG A 179 5.25 -5.77 8.86
N LEU A 180 4.56 -4.69 8.53
CA LEU A 180 3.94 -4.43 7.23
C LEU A 180 4.61 -3.21 6.61
N ILE A 181 4.82 -3.22 5.30
CA ILE A 181 5.16 -2.02 4.53
C ILE A 181 4.56 -2.09 3.12
N PHE A 182 4.02 -1.00 2.62
CA PHE A 182 3.44 -0.89 1.28
C PHE A 182 4.44 -0.25 0.32
N VAL A 183 4.56 -0.79 -0.89
CA VAL A 183 5.56 -0.37 -1.88
C VAL A 183 4.89 0.30 -3.08
N LEU A 184 5.26 1.55 -3.34
CA LEU A 184 4.66 2.46 -4.32
C LEU A 184 5.70 3.02 -5.31
N GLY A 185 5.22 3.40 -6.50
CA GLY A 185 5.86 4.38 -7.37
C GLY A 185 5.16 5.74 -7.30
N LEU A 186 5.54 6.65 -8.18
CA LEU A 186 4.90 7.95 -8.41
C LEU A 186 3.56 7.79 -9.15
N THR A 187 2.65 8.72 -8.90
CA THR A 187 1.44 8.94 -9.70
C THR A 187 1.48 10.33 -10.35
N PRO A 188 0.99 10.49 -11.60
CA PRO A 188 0.79 11.82 -12.18
C PRO A 188 -0.39 12.57 -11.53
N ASN A 189 -1.29 11.87 -10.84
CA ASN A 189 -2.47 12.46 -10.21
C ASN A 189 -2.08 13.13 -8.88
N ALA A 190 -2.01 14.47 -8.87
CA ALA A 190 -1.63 15.26 -7.70
C ALA A 190 -2.52 14.99 -6.47
N THR A 191 -3.83 14.82 -6.66
CA THR A 191 -4.77 14.47 -5.58
C THR A 191 -4.45 13.10 -4.97
N ALA A 192 -4.05 12.12 -5.78
CA ALA A 192 -3.61 10.82 -5.30
C ALA A 192 -2.27 10.91 -4.55
N GLN A 193 -1.31 11.73 -5.01
CA GLN A 193 -0.07 11.95 -4.23
C GLN A 193 -0.36 12.64 -2.89
N MET A 194 -1.21 13.67 -2.87
CA MET A 194 -1.64 14.34 -1.63
C MET A 194 -2.28 13.34 -0.65
N LEU A 195 -3.15 12.44 -1.13
CA LEU A 195 -3.75 11.39 -0.28
C LEU A 195 -2.70 10.36 0.20
N ILE A 196 -1.67 10.07 -0.59
CA ILE A 196 -0.54 9.20 -0.20
C ILE A 196 0.33 9.86 0.89
N GLU A 197 0.63 11.16 0.82
CA GLU A 197 1.35 11.88 1.88
C GLU A 197 0.55 11.88 3.19
N ASN A 198 -0.77 12.11 3.12
CA ASN A 198 -1.67 11.99 4.27
C ASN A 198 -1.69 10.56 4.85
N GLU A 199 -1.75 9.52 4.00
CA GLU A 199 -1.68 8.12 4.42
C GLU A 199 -0.34 7.78 5.10
N ARG A 200 0.78 8.30 4.58
CA ARG A 200 2.11 8.24 5.20
C ARG A 200 2.12 8.85 6.60
N VAL A 201 1.51 10.02 6.80
CA VAL A 201 1.46 10.71 8.11
C VAL A 201 0.62 9.93 9.12
N VAL A 202 -0.47 9.27 8.67
CA VAL A 202 -1.36 8.50 9.54
C VAL A 202 -0.79 7.14 9.94
N TYR A 203 -0.20 6.38 9.01
CA TYR A 203 0.18 4.98 9.24
C TYR A 203 1.69 4.73 9.31
N GLY A 204 2.52 5.60 8.72
CA GLY A 204 3.98 5.47 8.74
C GLY A 204 4.53 4.21 8.06
N ASP A 205 3.76 3.53 7.21
CA ASP A 205 4.07 2.19 6.66
C ASP A 205 4.20 2.17 5.12
N LEU A 206 4.49 3.32 4.50
CA LEU A 206 4.67 3.45 3.04
C LEU A 206 6.14 3.62 2.65
N ILE A 207 6.54 3.06 1.51
CA ILE A 207 7.76 3.45 0.78
C ILE A 207 7.43 3.76 -0.69
N GLN A 208 7.97 4.86 -1.19
CA GLN A 208 7.71 5.33 -2.55
C GLN A 208 9.02 5.65 -3.28
N GLY A 209 9.21 5.04 -4.45
CA GLY A 209 10.37 5.27 -5.31
C GLY A 209 10.09 6.26 -6.44
N LYS A 210 11.14 6.90 -6.96
CA LYS A 210 11.06 7.91 -8.03
C LYS A 210 10.94 7.27 -9.42
N PHE A 211 9.84 6.57 -9.68
CA PHE A 211 9.50 5.92 -10.96
C PHE A 211 7.98 5.91 -11.16
N LYS A 212 7.48 5.94 -12.41
CA LYS A 212 6.02 5.90 -12.69
C LYS A 212 5.42 4.56 -12.23
N ASP A 213 4.36 4.59 -11.42
CA ASP A 213 3.70 3.37 -10.93
C ASP A 213 2.79 2.76 -12.01
N SER A 214 3.32 1.76 -12.73
CA SER A 214 2.64 1.10 -13.84
C SER A 214 3.08 -0.36 -14.00
N TYR A 215 2.40 -1.14 -14.85
CA TYR A 215 2.64 -2.58 -14.99
C TYR A 215 4.04 -2.92 -15.53
N HIS A 216 4.58 -2.17 -16.51
CA HIS A 216 5.95 -2.41 -16.98
C HIS A 216 7.02 -1.93 -15.98
N ASN A 217 6.62 -1.16 -14.96
CA ASN A 217 7.51 -0.61 -13.95
C ASN A 217 7.49 -1.36 -12.60
N LEU A 218 6.75 -2.47 -12.48
CA LEU A 218 6.72 -3.31 -11.26
C LEU A 218 8.12 -3.83 -10.86
N THR A 219 9.03 -4.02 -11.81
CA THR A 219 10.41 -4.43 -11.52
C THR A 219 11.15 -3.39 -10.67
N HIS A 220 10.93 -2.09 -10.90
CA HIS A 220 11.51 -1.03 -10.05
C HIS A 220 10.99 -1.08 -8.62
N LYS A 221 9.72 -1.44 -8.46
CA LYS A 221 9.06 -1.61 -7.15
C LYS A 221 9.75 -2.73 -6.35
N GLY A 222 10.05 -3.86 -6.99
CA GLY A 222 10.80 -4.96 -6.36
C GLY A 222 12.26 -4.62 -6.05
N VAL A 223 12.97 -3.92 -6.94
CA VAL A 223 14.36 -3.48 -6.66
C VAL A 223 14.39 -2.43 -5.53
N LEU A 224 13.42 -1.51 -5.47
CA LEU A 224 13.24 -0.58 -4.35
C LEU A 224 13.02 -1.31 -3.03
N ALA A 225 12.18 -2.36 -3.06
CA ALA A 225 11.92 -3.21 -1.90
C ALA A 225 13.18 -3.92 -1.40
N TYR A 226 13.96 -4.55 -2.30
CA TYR A 226 15.23 -5.18 -1.93
C TYR A 226 16.25 -4.18 -1.36
N ARG A 227 16.34 -2.98 -1.96
CA ARG A 227 17.15 -1.87 -1.42
C ARG A 227 16.71 -1.49 0.00
N TRP A 228 15.41 -1.33 0.20
CA TRP A 228 14.85 -0.88 1.48
C TRP A 228 15.09 -1.90 2.58
N ILE A 229 14.90 -3.19 2.29
CA ILE A 229 15.22 -4.29 3.21
C ILE A 229 16.70 -4.22 3.60
N HIS A 230 17.62 -4.09 2.63
CA HIS A 230 19.04 -4.01 2.90
C HIS A 230 19.42 -2.80 3.77
N GLN A 231 18.86 -1.62 3.48
CA GLN A 231 19.24 -0.36 4.14
C GLN A 231 18.55 -0.12 5.49
N HIS A 232 17.33 -0.64 5.69
CA HIS A 232 16.46 -0.24 6.79
C HIS A 232 15.80 -1.39 7.56
N CYS A 233 15.92 -2.65 7.09
CA CYS A 233 15.37 -3.81 7.78
C CYS A 233 16.25 -5.10 7.75
N PRO A 234 17.59 -5.03 7.89
CA PRO A 234 18.46 -6.23 7.84
C PRO A 234 18.24 -7.22 9.00
N GLN A 235 17.50 -6.84 10.05
CA GLN A 235 17.15 -7.66 11.20
C GLN A 235 15.90 -8.54 11.02
N ALA A 236 15.19 -8.42 9.90
CA ALA A 236 14.04 -9.29 9.59
C ALA A 236 14.50 -10.72 9.29
N GLN A 237 14.02 -11.69 10.06
CA GLN A 237 14.42 -13.10 9.92
C GLN A 237 13.74 -13.83 8.74
N LEU A 238 12.66 -13.25 8.21
CA LEU A 238 11.99 -13.72 6.99
C LEU A 238 11.36 -12.54 6.25
N ILE A 239 11.35 -12.61 4.92
CA ILE A 239 10.75 -11.61 4.04
C ILE A 239 9.58 -12.25 3.29
N VAL A 240 8.45 -11.56 3.16
CA VAL A 240 7.30 -12.02 2.35
C VAL A 240 6.78 -10.89 1.48
N LYS A 241 6.86 -11.05 0.15
CA LYS A 241 6.18 -10.18 -0.83
C LYS A 241 4.78 -10.72 -1.09
N VAL A 242 3.80 -9.81 -1.12
CA VAL A 242 2.38 -10.07 -1.35
C VAL A 242 1.83 -9.01 -2.31
N ASP A 243 0.86 -9.35 -3.16
CA ASP A 243 0.13 -8.35 -3.98
C ASP A 243 -1.13 -7.85 -3.26
N ASP A 244 -1.54 -6.61 -3.54
CA ASP A 244 -2.66 -5.97 -2.82
C ASP A 244 -4.06 -6.55 -3.09
N ASP A 245 -4.19 -7.50 -4.01
CA ASP A 245 -5.38 -8.33 -4.21
C ASP A 245 -5.26 -9.73 -3.58
N VAL A 246 -4.38 -9.92 -2.58
CA VAL A 246 -4.20 -11.19 -1.86
C VAL A 246 -4.57 -11.08 -0.38
N PHE A 247 -5.22 -12.13 0.12
CA PHE A 247 -5.47 -12.36 1.54
C PHE A 247 -4.55 -13.47 2.06
N ILE A 248 -3.82 -13.18 3.14
CA ILE A 248 -2.90 -14.10 3.82
C ILE A 248 -3.57 -14.63 5.09
N ASN A 249 -3.26 -15.87 5.49
CA ASN A 249 -3.52 -16.38 6.83
C ASN A 249 -2.32 -16.03 7.76
N PRO A 250 -2.43 -15.00 8.62
CA PRO A 250 -1.29 -14.53 9.44
C PRO A 250 -0.90 -15.53 10.54
N PHE A 251 -1.82 -16.42 10.94
CA PHE A 251 -1.54 -17.49 11.90
C PHE A 251 -0.68 -18.58 11.25
N HIS A 252 -0.95 -18.91 9.98
CA HIS A 252 -0.05 -19.76 9.20
C HIS A 252 1.30 -19.08 8.95
N LEU A 253 1.31 -17.78 8.61
CA LEU A 253 2.55 -17.02 8.45
C LEU A 253 3.47 -17.18 9.68
N HIS A 254 2.95 -16.88 10.87
CA HIS A 254 3.74 -16.91 12.10
C HIS A 254 4.00 -18.33 12.64
N ASN A 255 3.04 -19.25 12.56
CA ASN A 255 3.15 -20.55 13.25
C ASN A 255 3.69 -21.68 12.35
N VAL A 256 3.63 -21.54 11.02
CA VAL A 256 4.03 -22.60 10.06
C VAL A 256 5.16 -22.14 9.16
N TYR A 257 5.04 -20.96 8.54
CA TYR A 257 6.01 -20.49 7.54
C TYR A 257 7.25 -19.88 8.18
N TYR A 258 7.09 -18.99 9.18
CA TYR A 258 8.23 -18.42 9.90
C TYR A 258 9.15 -19.48 10.52
N PRO A 259 8.69 -20.46 11.33
CA PRO A 259 9.59 -21.46 11.93
C PRO A 259 10.23 -22.41 10.92
N ARG A 260 9.61 -22.59 9.74
CA ARG A 260 10.12 -23.43 8.65
C ARG A 260 11.22 -22.75 7.84
N TYR A 261 11.19 -21.43 7.71
CA TYR A 261 12.10 -20.69 6.84
C TYR A 261 13.06 -19.73 7.55
N SER A 262 12.86 -19.38 8.82
CA SER A 262 13.81 -18.54 9.60
C SER A 262 15.16 -19.20 9.88
N LYS A 263 15.23 -20.53 9.74
CA LYS A 263 16.48 -21.33 9.77
C LYS A 263 16.91 -21.82 8.37
N ALA A 264 16.16 -21.50 7.32
CA ALA A 264 16.56 -21.77 5.96
C ALA A 264 17.54 -20.71 5.47
N ASN A 265 18.31 -21.03 4.43
CA ASN A 265 19.33 -20.17 3.86
C ASN A 265 19.15 -20.16 2.33
N ARG A 266 19.38 -19.02 1.67
CA ARG A 266 19.27 -18.84 0.21
C ARG A 266 17.99 -19.41 -0.40
N THR A 267 16.84 -19.26 0.26
CA THR A 267 15.61 -19.98 -0.08
C THR A 267 14.49 -19.03 -0.51
N ILE A 268 13.82 -19.39 -1.60
CA ILE A 268 12.61 -18.73 -2.11
C ILE A 268 11.46 -19.74 -2.13
N ALA A 269 10.38 -19.49 -1.38
CA ALA A 269 9.21 -20.35 -1.33
C ALA A 269 7.98 -19.65 -1.94
N CYS A 270 7.43 -20.22 -3.02
CA CYS A 270 6.42 -19.57 -3.86
C CYS A 270 5.62 -20.60 -4.70
N HIS A 271 4.73 -20.12 -5.57
CA HIS A 271 4.26 -20.92 -6.70
C HIS A 271 5.36 -20.98 -7.77
N VAL A 272 6.21 -21.99 -7.70
CA VAL A 272 7.36 -22.17 -8.59
C VAL A 272 6.91 -22.51 -10.02
N ARG A 273 7.58 -21.88 -10.98
CA ARG A 273 7.58 -22.19 -12.41
C ARG A 273 8.92 -22.82 -12.77
N PRO A 274 8.97 -24.13 -13.06
CA PRO A 274 10.22 -24.78 -13.46
C PRO A 274 10.80 -24.15 -14.73
N LYS A 275 12.13 -24.23 -14.87
CA LYS A 275 12.85 -23.81 -16.06
C LYS A 275 12.23 -24.43 -17.33
N ASP A 276 12.20 -23.66 -18.41
CA ASP A 276 11.71 -24.05 -19.74
C ASP A 276 10.22 -24.46 -19.81
N THR A 277 9.41 -24.21 -18.78
CA THR A 277 7.95 -24.55 -18.78
C THR A 277 7.01 -23.37 -19.01
N SER A 278 7.43 -22.13 -18.71
CA SER A 278 6.60 -20.93 -18.93
C SER A 278 6.88 -20.34 -20.31
N PRO A 279 5.90 -20.31 -21.22
CA PRO A 279 6.10 -19.77 -22.57
C PRO A 279 6.31 -18.26 -22.53
N ILE A 280 7.20 -17.77 -23.40
CA ILE A 280 7.39 -16.32 -23.61
C ILE A 280 6.25 -15.83 -24.52
N ALA A 281 5.47 -14.86 -24.05
CA ALA A 281 4.31 -14.37 -24.77
C ALA A 281 4.72 -13.45 -25.93
N ARG A 282 4.65 -13.96 -27.17
CA ARG A 282 5.00 -13.25 -28.42
C ARG A 282 3.80 -12.67 -29.19
N LYS A 283 2.58 -12.74 -28.64
CA LYS A 283 1.33 -12.32 -29.31
C LYS A 283 0.44 -11.50 -28.39
N SER A 284 -0.35 -10.62 -29.01
CA SER A 284 -1.12 -9.54 -28.39
C SER A 284 -1.76 -9.93 -27.05
N SER A 285 -1.15 -9.43 -25.99
CA SER A 285 -1.54 -9.62 -24.59
C SER A 285 -0.81 -8.58 -23.74
N LYS A 286 -1.32 -8.28 -22.54
CA LYS A 286 -0.63 -7.38 -21.58
C LYS A 286 0.71 -7.92 -21.04
N TRP A 287 1.17 -9.07 -21.52
CA TRP A 287 2.42 -9.72 -21.16
C TRP A 287 3.38 -9.86 -22.36
N THR A 288 3.15 -9.13 -23.46
CA THR A 288 3.88 -9.32 -24.73
C THR A 288 5.35 -8.89 -24.64
N VAL A 289 6.24 -9.88 -24.71
CA VAL A 289 7.70 -9.75 -24.62
C VAL A 289 8.27 -9.47 -26.02
N GLN A 290 9.06 -8.39 -26.14
CA GLN A 290 9.59 -7.90 -27.42
C GLN A 290 10.56 -8.91 -28.03
N GLU A 291 10.63 -9.03 -29.36
CA GLU A 291 11.39 -10.12 -30.00
C GLU A 291 12.91 -10.08 -29.74
N TYR A 292 13.47 -8.92 -29.37
CA TYR A 292 14.85 -8.81 -28.90
C TYR A 292 15.03 -9.33 -27.46
N GLU A 293 14.02 -9.19 -26.60
CA GLU A 293 13.99 -9.76 -25.25
C GLU A 293 13.87 -11.28 -25.38
N PHE A 294 14.83 -12.04 -24.83
CA PHE A 294 14.88 -13.51 -24.93
C PHE A 294 14.81 -14.04 -26.38
N ARG A 295 15.42 -13.33 -27.35
CA ARG A 295 15.48 -13.76 -28.75
C ARG A 295 15.94 -15.21 -28.88
N GLY A 296 15.22 -16.02 -29.66
CA GLY A 296 15.50 -17.45 -29.86
C GLY A 296 14.96 -18.39 -28.76
N PHE A 297 14.50 -17.87 -27.62
CA PHE A 297 13.85 -18.69 -26.58
C PHE A 297 12.32 -18.72 -26.78
N ARG A 298 11.75 -19.92 -26.66
CA ARG A 298 10.30 -20.17 -26.65
C ARG A 298 9.69 -20.15 -25.24
N TYR A 299 10.52 -20.48 -24.24
CA TYR A 299 10.17 -20.54 -22.82
C TYR A 299 11.24 -19.79 -22.01
N PHE A 300 10.90 -19.29 -20.82
CA PHE A 300 11.88 -18.61 -19.97
C PHE A 300 12.98 -19.60 -19.50
N PRO A 301 14.28 -19.32 -19.75
CA PRO A 301 15.37 -20.28 -19.54
C PRO A 301 15.83 -20.44 -18.09
N PHE A 302 15.02 -19.99 -17.14
CA PHE A 302 15.26 -20.01 -15.70
C PHE A 302 14.04 -20.53 -14.96
N GLN A 303 14.26 -21.13 -13.79
CA GLN A 303 13.19 -21.36 -12.82
C GLN A 303 12.86 -20.03 -12.12
N TYR A 304 11.58 -19.74 -11.91
CA TYR A 304 11.13 -18.52 -11.22
C TYR A 304 9.85 -18.72 -10.41
N CYS A 305 9.32 -17.64 -9.82
CA CYS A 305 8.08 -17.63 -9.04
C CYS A 305 6.99 -16.81 -9.72
N ASN A 306 5.73 -17.25 -9.65
CA ASN A 306 4.62 -16.29 -9.75
C ASN A 306 4.64 -15.42 -8.48
N GLY A 307 4.57 -14.09 -8.61
CA GLY A 307 4.93 -13.15 -7.55
C GLY A 307 3.85 -12.79 -6.55
N TYR A 308 2.62 -13.26 -6.71
CA TYR A 308 1.49 -12.86 -5.87
C TYR A 308 1.66 -13.20 -4.38
N VAL A 309 2.41 -14.27 -4.08
CA VAL A 309 2.99 -14.54 -2.77
C VAL A 309 4.36 -15.18 -2.94
N VAL A 310 5.40 -14.52 -2.42
CA VAL A 310 6.78 -15.03 -2.42
C VAL A 310 7.41 -14.82 -1.05
N ILE A 311 7.89 -15.92 -0.45
CA ILE A 311 8.65 -15.92 0.79
C ILE A 311 10.14 -16.01 0.43
N ILE A 312 10.98 -15.20 1.06
CA ILE A 312 12.40 -15.06 0.74
C ILE A 312 13.19 -15.05 2.06
N THR A 313 14.27 -15.83 2.16
CA THR A 313 15.20 -15.72 3.30
C THR A 313 16.05 -14.46 3.16
N PRO A 314 16.30 -13.70 4.24
CA PRO A 314 16.87 -12.36 4.17
C PRO A 314 18.30 -12.31 3.59
N ASP A 315 19.06 -13.40 3.71
CA ASP A 315 20.46 -13.53 3.32
C ASP A 315 20.70 -13.27 1.82
N ILE A 316 19.76 -13.64 0.94
CA ILE A 316 19.88 -13.42 -0.51
C ILE A 316 19.43 -12.04 -0.96
N VAL A 317 18.70 -11.27 -0.15
CA VAL A 317 18.10 -10.00 -0.59
C VAL A 317 19.16 -8.97 -0.99
N LYS A 318 20.24 -8.86 -0.20
CA LYS A 318 21.39 -7.99 -0.56
C LYS A 318 22.06 -8.45 -1.87
N ALA A 319 22.25 -9.76 -2.04
CA ALA A 319 22.87 -10.31 -3.25
C ALA A 319 22.00 -10.09 -4.50
N MET A 320 20.68 -10.24 -4.40
CA MET A 320 19.75 -9.96 -5.50
C MET A 320 19.70 -8.47 -5.83
N TYR A 321 19.70 -7.59 -4.83
CA TYR A 321 19.86 -6.15 -5.04
C TYR A 321 21.16 -5.81 -5.79
N GLN A 322 22.29 -6.36 -5.36
CA GLN A 322 23.58 -6.15 -6.04
C GLN A 322 23.62 -6.75 -7.46
N ALA A 323 22.90 -7.85 -7.71
CA ALA A 323 22.76 -8.45 -9.03
C ALA A 323 21.99 -7.55 -10.02
N ALA A 324 21.08 -6.68 -9.55
CA ALA A 324 20.30 -5.80 -10.42
C ALA A 324 21.17 -4.80 -11.20
N TYR A 325 22.26 -4.31 -10.59
CA TYR A 325 23.26 -3.45 -11.25
C TYR A 325 23.94 -4.08 -12.47
N THR A 326 23.94 -5.42 -12.60
CA THR A 326 24.64 -6.14 -13.68
C THR A 326 23.77 -7.20 -14.38
N THR A 327 22.45 -7.07 -14.25
CA THR A 327 21.46 -7.95 -14.89
C THR A 327 20.57 -7.09 -15.79
N PRO A 328 20.61 -7.27 -17.13
CA PRO A 328 19.81 -6.50 -18.08
C PRO A 328 18.36 -6.44 -17.65
N PHE A 329 17.80 -5.23 -17.56
CA PHE A 329 16.44 -5.01 -17.07
C PHE A 329 15.44 -5.81 -17.91
N PHE A 330 14.50 -6.45 -17.21
CA PHE A 330 13.33 -7.06 -17.82
C PHE A 330 12.10 -6.65 -17.02
N TRP A 331 11.06 -6.21 -17.71
CA TRP A 331 9.95 -5.49 -17.09
C TRP A 331 9.01 -6.39 -16.28
N VAL A 332 8.88 -7.67 -16.64
CA VAL A 332 8.06 -8.65 -15.92
C VAL A 332 8.73 -9.02 -14.60
N ASP A 333 8.24 -8.43 -13.51
CA ASP A 333 8.87 -8.47 -12.19
C ASP A 333 9.02 -9.90 -11.63
N ASP A 334 8.01 -10.75 -11.84
CA ASP A 334 8.06 -12.18 -11.53
C ASP A 334 9.31 -12.89 -12.07
N VAL A 335 9.66 -12.61 -13.32
CA VAL A 335 10.77 -13.26 -14.03
C VAL A 335 12.10 -12.60 -13.67
N TYR A 336 12.13 -11.27 -13.52
CA TYR A 336 13.34 -10.55 -13.15
C TYR A 336 13.74 -10.83 -11.69
N LEU A 337 12.86 -10.50 -10.75
CA LEU A 337 13.11 -10.54 -9.31
C LEU A 337 13.30 -11.97 -8.79
N TYR A 338 12.50 -12.91 -9.27
CA TYR A 338 12.49 -14.29 -8.76
C TYR A 338 13.02 -15.32 -9.75
N GLY A 339 13.59 -14.90 -10.89
CA GLY A 339 14.24 -15.78 -11.86
C GLY A 339 15.64 -15.32 -12.23
N MET A 340 15.75 -14.15 -12.86
CA MET A 340 17.02 -13.60 -13.37
C MET A 340 17.98 -13.23 -12.25
N LEU A 341 17.55 -12.49 -11.22
CA LEU A 341 18.41 -12.12 -10.10
C LEU A 341 18.87 -13.34 -9.29
N PRO A 342 18.01 -14.33 -8.91
CA PRO A 342 18.47 -15.56 -8.28
C PRO A 342 19.40 -16.41 -9.15
N ALA A 343 19.19 -16.46 -10.48
CA ALA A 343 20.07 -17.17 -11.40
C ALA A 343 21.46 -16.51 -11.48
N LYS A 344 21.52 -15.17 -11.52
CA LYS A 344 22.76 -14.38 -11.46
C LYS A 344 23.49 -14.56 -10.11
N VAL A 345 22.74 -14.65 -9.01
CA VAL A 345 23.26 -14.84 -7.64
C VAL A 345 23.72 -16.28 -7.36
N GLY A 346 23.12 -17.27 -8.03
CA GLY A 346 23.46 -18.69 -7.94
C GLY A 346 23.18 -19.33 -6.57
N LYS A 347 23.19 -20.67 -6.51
CA LYS A 347 22.98 -21.46 -5.28
C LYS A 347 21.72 -21.04 -4.50
N VAL A 348 20.58 -20.89 -5.19
CA VAL A 348 19.28 -20.54 -4.57
C VAL A 348 18.35 -21.75 -4.60
N THR A 349 17.77 -22.08 -3.44
CA THR A 349 16.81 -23.17 -3.26
C THR A 349 15.39 -22.65 -3.49
N TYR A 350 14.64 -23.29 -4.39
CA TYR A 350 13.23 -22.98 -4.59
C TYR A 350 12.34 -24.04 -3.92
N VAL A 351 11.31 -23.60 -3.20
CA VAL A 351 10.33 -24.50 -2.57
C VAL A 351 8.94 -24.21 -3.12
N ASN A 352 8.35 -25.19 -3.78
CA ASN A 352 7.03 -25.04 -4.38
C ASN A 352 5.92 -25.20 -3.34
N ILE A 353 5.29 -24.07 -2.96
CA ILE A 353 4.16 -24.02 -2.03
C ILE A 353 2.81 -23.82 -2.75
N ARG A 354 2.73 -24.06 -4.06
CA ARG A 354 1.49 -23.96 -4.86
C ARG A 354 0.29 -24.68 -4.21
N GLY A 355 0.50 -25.82 -3.56
CA GLY A 355 -0.56 -26.57 -2.87
C GLY A 355 -1.21 -25.83 -1.70
N ASN A 356 -0.57 -24.77 -1.19
CA ASN A 356 -1.07 -23.90 -0.11
C ASN A 356 -1.58 -22.54 -0.63
N LEU A 357 -1.65 -22.34 -1.94
CA LEU A 357 -2.01 -21.06 -2.56
C LEU A 357 -3.18 -21.25 -3.54
N THR A 358 -4.14 -20.32 -3.57
CA THR A 358 -5.19 -20.31 -4.61
C THR A 358 -5.33 -18.95 -5.28
N LEU A 359 -5.56 -18.97 -6.59
CA LEU A 359 -5.97 -17.81 -7.38
C LEU A 359 -7.49 -17.79 -7.63
N HIS A 360 -8.24 -18.69 -6.99
CA HIS A 360 -9.69 -18.78 -7.07
C HIS A 360 -10.31 -18.40 -5.71
N MET A 361 -10.73 -17.14 -5.58
CA MET A 361 -11.31 -16.56 -4.35
C MET A 361 -12.42 -17.41 -3.69
N PRO A 362 -13.38 -18.04 -4.43
CA PRO A 362 -14.38 -18.92 -3.81
C PRO A 362 -13.78 -20.15 -3.11
N THR A 363 -12.63 -20.66 -3.60
CA THR A 363 -11.88 -21.73 -2.91
C THR A 363 -11.23 -21.22 -1.63
N GLY A 364 -10.74 -19.97 -1.62
CA GLY A 364 -10.25 -19.30 -0.41
C GLY A 364 -11.33 -19.18 0.66
N LEU A 365 -12.49 -18.60 0.32
CA LEU A 365 -13.65 -18.49 1.20
C LEU A 365 -14.11 -19.85 1.74
N LYS A 366 -14.29 -20.85 0.85
CA LYS A 366 -14.69 -22.22 1.23
C LYS A 366 -13.63 -22.95 2.07
N CYS A 367 -12.37 -22.52 2.05
CA CYS A 367 -11.32 -23.07 2.89
C CYS A 367 -11.29 -22.37 4.26
N PHE A 368 -11.15 -21.05 4.31
CA PHE A 368 -11.03 -20.32 5.59
C PHE A 368 -12.29 -20.44 6.49
N GLY A 369 -13.45 -20.77 5.91
CA GLY A 369 -14.65 -21.15 6.66
C GLY A 369 -14.63 -22.53 7.34
N LYS A 370 -13.60 -23.35 7.14
CA LYS A 370 -13.46 -24.68 7.76
C LYS A 370 -12.55 -24.67 8.99
N PRO A 371 -12.78 -25.55 9.99
CA PRO A 371 -11.87 -25.75 11.12
C PRO A 371 -10.45 -26.17 10.71
N ILE A 372 -10.31 -26.85 9.57
CA ILE A 372 -9.02 -27.23 8.97
C ILE A 372 -8.95 -26.65 7.56
N CYS A 373 -8.02 -25.73 7.34
CA CYS A 373 -7.75 -25.10 6.05
C CYS A 373 -6.25 -25.00 5.80
N ASN A 374 -5.72 -25.77 4.86
CA ASN A 374 -4.29 -25.81 4.56
C ASN A 374 -3.80 -24.65 3.66
N LEU A 375 -4.68 -23.72 3.27
CA LEU A 375 -4.28 -22.55 2.50
C LEU A 375 -3.53 -21.54 3.38
N PHE A 376 -2.44 -21.03 2.82
CA PHE A 376 -1.69 -19.90 3.32
C PHE A 376 -2.22 -18.59 2.72
N ALA A 377 -2.65 -18.60 1.45
CA ALA A 377 -3.17 -17.41 0.78
C ALA A 377 -4.24 -17.69 -0.28
N SER A 378 -5.06 -16.68 -0.53
CA SER A 378 -6.04 -16.62 -1.63
C SER A 378 -5.99 -15.27 -2.34
N SER A 379 -6.18 -15.24 -3.65
CA SER A 379 -6.56 -14.00 -4.34
C SER A 379 -7.95 -13.51 -3.90
N VAL A 380 -8.17 -12.20 -4.00
CA VAL A 380 -9.34 -11.44 -3.54
C VAL A 380 -9.61 -10.27 -4.50
N TRP A 381 -10.10 -10.62 -5.69
CA TRP A 381 -10.66 -9.70 -6.70
C TRP A 381 -11.94 -8.94 -6.27
N LYS A 382 -12.45 -9.13 -5.06
CA LYS A 382 -13.63 -8.42 -4.52
C LYS A 382 -13.35 -7.93 -3.11
N GLU A 383 -13.36 -6.62 -2.91
CA GLU A 383 -13.01 -5.97 -1.64
C GLU A 383 -13.77 -6.51 -0.42
N SER A 384 -15.07 -6.75 -0.54
CA SER A 384 -15.90 -7.30 0.54
C SER A 384 -15.46 -8.69 1.02
N ALA A 385 -14.75 -9.45 0.19
CA ALA A 385 -14.25 -10.76 0.56
C ALA A 385 -13.00 -10.71 1.47
N PHE A 386 -12.30 -9.56 1.62
CA PHE A 386 -11.27 -9.41 2.66
C PHE A 386 -11.89 -9.59 4.06
N HIS A 387 -12.98 -8.86 4.36
CA HIS A 387 -13.68 -8.99 5.63
C HIS A 387 -14.35 -10.38 5.80
N GLN A 388 -14.90 -10.96 4.73
CA GLN A 388 -15.50 -12.31 4.80
C GLN A 388 -14.44 -13.37 5.12
N MET A 389 -13.31 -13.40 4.41
CA MET A 389 -12.20 -14.32 4.71
C MET A 389 -11.65 -14.09 6.12
N TRP A 390 -11.60 -12.83 6.59
CA TRP A 390 -11.17 -12.50 7.94
C TRP A 390 -12.13 -13.05 9.01
N GLN A 391 -13.43 -12.80 8.89
CA GLN A 391 -14.44 -13.29 9.82
C GLN A 391 -14.50 -14.83 9.86
N LEU A 392 -14.44 -15.48 8.70
CA LEU A 392 -14.40 -16.93 8.58
C LEU A 392 -13.15 -17.54 9.24
N LEU A 393 -11.98 -16.92 9.03
CA LEU A 393 -10.74 -17.33 9.69
C LEU A 393 -10.83 -17.16 11.20
N LEU A 394 -11.29 -15.99 11.69
CA LEU A 394 -11.41 -15.69 13.13
C LEU A 394 -12.39 -16.62 13.86
N ALA A 395 -13.48 -17.03 13.20
CA ALA A 395 -14.45 -17.97 13.79
C ALA A 395 -13.78 -19.31 14.17
N ASN A 396 -12.91 -19.82 13.29
CA ASN A 396 -12.22 -21.11 13.40
C ASN A 396 -10.95 -21.10 14.28
N ILE A 397 -10.57 -19.96 14.86
CA ILE A 397 -9.39 -19.87 15.75
C ILE A 397 -9.68 -20.48 17.13
N SER A 398 -8.67 -21.13 17.72
CA SER A 398 -8.74 -21.67 19.08
C SER A 398 -9.06 -20.59 20.14
N PRO A 399 -9.93 -20.88 21.14
CA PRO A 399 -10.24 -19.93 22.22
C PRO A 399 -9.03 -19.32 22.94
N SER A 400 -7.89 -20.00 23.01
CA SER A 400 -6.66 -19.46 23.64
C SER A 400 -5.98 -18.33 22.84
N VAL A 401 -6.27 -18.20 21.54
CA VAL A 401 -5.70 -17.15 20.68
C VAL A 401 -6.66 -15.95 20.54
N LYS A 402 -7.97 -16.14 20.79
CA LYS A 402 -8.97 -15.07 20.71
C LYS A 402 -8.70 -13.86 21.63
N PRO A 403 -8.15 -13.99 22.86
CA PRO A 403 -7.82 -12.84 23.72
C PRO A 403 -6.74 -11.91 23.16
N VAL A 404 -5.77 -12.45 22.41
CA VAL A 404 -4.74 -11.64 21.71
C VAL A 404 -5.37 -10.82 20.57
N ILE A 405 -6.49 -11.32 20.03
CA ILE A 405 -7.33 -10.66 19.03
C ILE A 405 -8.55 -9.99 19.72
N ASN A 406 -8.39 -9.61 21.01
CA ASN A 406 -9.30 -8.89 21.93
C ASN A 406 -10.60 -8.36 21.29
N PRO A 407 -11.81 -8.58 21.87
CA PRO A 407 -13.07 -8.07 21.32
C PRO A 407 -13.09 -6.58 20.88
N VAL A 408 -12.22 -5.72 21.41
CA VAL A 408 -11.99 -4.34 20.91
C VAL A 408 -11.52 -4.28 19.44
N TYR A 409 -10.82 -5.31 18.95
CA TYR A 409 -10.32 -5.44 17.58
C TYR A 409 -11.29 -6.19 16.65
N LEU A 410 -12.45 -6.64 17.14
CA LEU A 410 -13.55 -7.18 16.34
C LEU A 410 -14.45 -6.04 15.82
N VAL A 411 -13.92 -5.24 14.89
CA VAL A 411 -14.66 -4.26 14.06
C VAL A 411 -15.49 -3.24 14.88
N THR A 412 -14.81 -2.20 15.35
CA THR A 412 -15.43 -0.86 15.38
C THR A 412 -15.19 -0.14 14.06
#